data_AF-A0A2J6J036-F1
#
_entry.id   AF-A0A2J6J036-F1
#
_cell.length_a   1.000
_cell.length_b   1.000
_cell.length_c   1.000
_cell.angle_alpha   90.00
_cell.angle_beta   90.00
_cell.angle_gamma   90.00
#
_symmetry.space_group_name_H-M   'P 1'
#
loop_
_entity.id
_entity.type
_entity.pdbx_description
1 polymer ?
#
loop_
_entity_poly.entity_id
_entity_poly.type
_entity_poly.pdbx_seq_one_letter_code
_entity_poly.pdbx_strand_id
1 'polypeptide(L)'
;MPLGIKLWPRELRRHRNHLRQGYTFSLLENTADSYRFTIAASPQKVPDILRAFCDSSVDEAFLILEFYRNEQPVQKGEPGMPDVFYSPYMPVDELFAAIEPYLPRLIHDGFVGFGLANNRSGTEVFYSEEKV
;
A
#
# COMPACT_ATOMS: atom_id res chain seq x y z
N MET A 1 10.85 -33.85 -5.00
CA MET A 1 11.03 -32.49 -4.46
C MET A 1 11.86 -32.58 -3.19
N PRO A 2 13.11 -32.08 -3.17
CA PRO A 2 13.96 -32.18 -1.99
C PRO A 2 13.83 -30.88 -1.18
N LEU A 3 13.21 -30.98 0.01
CA LEU A 3 13.30 -30.08 1.18
C LEU A 3 12.16 -30.29 2.20
N GLY A 4 11.26 -31.26 1.98
CA GLY A 4 10.25 -31.62 3.01
C GLY A 4 9.16 -30.58 3.24
N ILE A 5 9.15 -29.48 2.48
CA ILE A 5 8.10 -28.47 2.53
C ILE A 5 6.90 -28.98 1.72
N LYS A 6 5.78 -29.17 2.39
CA LYS A 6 4.51 -29.55 1.76
C LYS A 6 3.56 -28.35 1.83
N LEU A 7 3.31 -27.73 0.67
CA LEU A 7 2.32 -26.65 0.54
C LEU A 7 0.95 -27.16 1.00
N TRP A 8 0.21 -26.31 1.71
CA TRP A 8 -1.13 -26.65 2.17
C TRP A 8 -2.02 -26.97 0.94
N PRO A 9 -2.84 -28.04 0.95
CA PRO A 9 -3.68 -28.40 -0.20
C PRO A 9 -4.68 -27.32 -0.66
N ARG A 10 -4.93 -26.30 0.15
CA ARG A 10 -5.72 -25.11 -0.22
C ARG A 10 -4.89 -24.10 -1.02
N GLU A 11 -3.62 -23.89 -0.69
CA GLU A 11 -2.71 -23.02 -1.45
C GLU A 11 -2.43 -23.59 -2.85
N LEU A 12 -2.33 -24.92 -2.96
CA LEU A 12 -2.24 -25.61 -4.26
C LEU A 12 -3.47 -25.37 -5.16
N ARG A 13 -4.65 -25.15 -4.57
CA ARG A 13 -5.88 -24.78 -5.29
C ARG A 13 -5.94 -23.28 -5.61
N ARG A 14 -5.37 -22.43 -4.75
CA ARG A 14 -5.29 -20.98 -4.95
C ARG A 14 -4.33 -20.62 -6.10
N HIS A 15 -3.26 -21.39 -6.28
CA HIS A 15 -2.35 -21.29 -7.43
C HIS A 15 -3.00 -21.50 -8.81
N ARG A 16 -4.24 -22.00 -8.88
CA ARG A 16 -4.96 -22.13 -10.17
C ARG A 16 -5.47 -20.77 -10.67
N ASN A 17 -5.76 -19.83 -9.77
CA ASN A 17 -6.09 -18.45 -10.11
C ASN A 17 -4.80 -17.64 -9.98
N HIS A 18 -4.05 -17.53 -11.06
CA HIS A 18 -2.89 -16.64 -11.09
C HIS A 18 -3.40 -15.22 -10.87
N LEU A 19 -2.98 -14.57 -9.78
CA LEU A 19 -3.14 -13.14 -9.63
C LEU A 19 -2.46 -12.47 -10.81
N ARG A 20 -3.25 -11.78 -11.62
CA ARG A 20 -2.75 -11.09 -12.81
C ARG A 20 -2.54 -9.64 -12.45
N GLN A 21 -1.42 -9.09 -12.90
CA GLN A 21 -1.25 -7.65 -12.89
C GLN A 21 -2.34 -7.01 -13.73
N GLY A 22 -2.80 -5.84 -13.30
CA GLY A 22 -3.87 -5.11 -13.96
C GLY A 22 -4.27 -3.88 -13.16
N TYR A 23 -5.24 -3.16 -13.67
CA TYR A 23 -5.83 -2.04 -12.95
C TYR A 23 -7.32 -2.01 -13.22
N THR A 24 -8.06 -1.46 -12.26
CA THR A 24 -9.44 -1.04 -12.43
C THR A 24 -9.51 0.46 -12.20
N PHE A 25 -10.44 1.10 -12.91
CA PHE A 25 -10.70 2.52 -12.81
C PHE A 25 -12.21 2.72 -12.76
N SER A 26 -12.68 3.49 -11.80
CA SER A 26 -14.10 3.77 -11.60
C SER A 26 -14.32 5.17 -11.05
N LEU A 27 -15.45 5.78 -11.41
CA LEU A 27 -15.91 6.99 -10.76
C LEU A 27 -16.21 6.69 -9.29
N LEU A 28 -15.83 7.60 -8.40
CA LEU A 28 -16.14 7.48 -6.99
C LEU A 28 -17.66 7.68 -6.80
N GLU A 29 -18.28 6.84 -5.97
CA GLU A 29 -19.74 6.91 -5.78
C GLU A 29 -20.15 8.32 -5.32
N ASN A 30 -21.24 8.84 -5.90
CA ASN A 30 -21.81 10.15 -5.57
C ASN A 30 -20.92 11.37 -5.90
N THR A 31 -19.96 11.24 -6.82
CA THR A 31 -19.17 12.38 -7.32
C THR A 31 -19.16 12.41 -8.86
N ALA A 32 -19.03 13.59 -9.47
CA ALA A 32 -19.05 13.76 -10.93
C ALA A 32 -17.64 13.79 -11.56
N ASP A 33 -16.62 14.03 -10.74
CA ASP A 33 -15.27 14.40 -11.13
C ASP A 33 -14.16 13.72 -10.30
N SER A 34 -14.53 12.83 -9.37
CA SER A 34 -13.58 12.06 -8.55
C SER A 34 -13.45 10.63 -9.05
N TYR A 35 -12.22 10.14 -9.15
CA TYR A 35 -11.94 8.81 -9.69
C TYR A 35 -11.10 7.96 -8.74
N ARG A 36 -11.36 6.66 -8.72
CA ARG A 36 -10.56 5.66 -8.01
C ARG A 36 -9.83 4.78 -9.02
N PHE A 37 -8.52 4.65 -8.81
CA PHE A 37 -7.68 3.69 -9.50
C PHE A 37 -7.25 2.62 -8.50
N THR A 38 -7.47 1.35 -8.84
CA THR A 38 -6.96 0.21 -8.06
C THR A 38 -6.00 -0.56 -8.95
N ILE A 39 -4.75 -0.69 -8.52
CA ILE A 39 -3.68 -1.29 -9.32
C ILE A 39 -3.19 -2.56 -8.63
N ALA A 40 -3.32 -3.70 -9.31
CA ALA A 40 -2.66 -4.94 -8.93
C ALA A 40 -1.30 -5.00 -9.62
N ALA A 41 -0.23 -4.80 -8.85
CA ALA A 41 1.14 -4.77 -9.36
C ALA A 41 2.04 -5.74 -8.61
N SER A 42 3.17 -6.11 -9.22
CA SER A 42 4.25 -6.79 -8.50
C SER A 42 4.91 -5.84 -7.51
N PRO A 43 5.38 -6.32 -6.34
CA PRO A 43 6.04 -5.50 -5.32
C PRO A 43 7.16 -4.59 -5.86
N GLN A 44 7.91 -5.07 -6.86
CA GLN A 44 9.02 -4.34 -7.47
C GLN A 44 8.58 -3.07 -8.23
N LYS A 45 7.31 -2.98 -8.63
CA LYS A 45 6.75 -1.82 -9.34
C LYS A 45 6.14 -0.78 -8.41
N VAL A 46 5.95 -1.10 -7.12
CA VAL A 46 5.30 -0.22 -6.16
C VAL A 46 6.06 1.11 -5.99
N PRO A 47 7.40 1.14 -5.84
CA PRO A 47 8.15 2.40 -5.76
C PRO A 47 7.94 3.29 -6.98
N ASP A 48 8.03 2.71 -8.18
CA ASP A 48 7.87 3.44 -9.43
C ASP A 48 6.45 4.00 -9.59
N ILE A 49 5.43 3.23 -9.21
CA ILE A 49 4.03 3.68 -9.24
C ILE A 49 3.80 4.84 -8.27
N LEU A 50 4.30 4.72 -7.03
CA LEU A 50 4.21 5.79 -6.03
C LEU A 50 4.91 7.06 -6.53
N ARG A 51 6.11 6.92 -7.09
CA ARG A 51 6.88 8.04 -7.60
C ARG A 51 6.18 8.72 -8.79
N ALA A 52 5.71 7.93 -9.75
CA ALA A 52 5.00 8.44 -10.92
C ALA A 52 3.72 9.20 -10.55
N PHE A 53 3.03 8.78 -9.50
CA PHE A 53 1.83 9.45 -9.01
C PHE A 53 2.11 10.87 -8.47
N CYS A 54 3.24 11.03 -7.78
CA CYS A 54 3.65 12.32 -7.23
C CYS A 54 4.25 13.25 -8.30
N ASP A 55 5.13 12.74 -9.17
CA ASP A 55 5.82 13.55 -10.19
C ASP A 55 4.86 14.26 -11.15
N SER A 56 3.68 13.68 -11.43
CA SER A 56 2.71 14.27 -12.36
C SER A 56 1.73 15.26 -11.72
N SER A 57 1.63 15.28 -10.39
CA SER A 57 0.41 15.79 -9.74
C SER A 57 0.67 16.73 -8.56
N VAL A 58 1.86 16.68 -7.93
CA VAL A 58 2.07 17.37 -6.66
C VAL A 58 3.52 17.75 -6.38
N ASP A 59 3.76 19.00 -5.93
CA ASP A 59 5.10 19.46 -5.49
C ASP A 59 5.44 19.06 -4.05
N GLU A 60 4.42 18.99 -3.18
CA GLU A 60 4.53 18.66 -1.76
C GLU A 60 3.49 17.61 -1.36
N ALA A 61 3.81 16.71 -0.45
CA ALA A 61 2.87 15.71 0.04
C ALA A 61 3.12 15.42 1.53
N PHE A 62 2.19 14.70 2.15
CA PHE A 62 2.44 14.07 3.44
C PHE A 62 2.34 12.55 3.32
N LEU A 63 3.12 11.86 4.14
CA LEU A 63 3.15 10.42 4.28
C LEU A 63 2.09 9.97 5.28
N ILE A 64 1.34 8.94 4.90
CA ILE A 64 0.43 8.19 5.75
C ILE A 64 1.10 6.84 6.02
N LEU A 65 1.23 6.47 7.29
CA LEU A 65 1.80 5.19 7.70
C LEU A 65 0.84 4.48 8.65
N GLU A 66 0.41 3.27 8.28
CA GLU A 66 -0.39 2.40 9.14
C GLU A 66 0.49 1.34 9.78
N PHE A 67 0.41 1.21 11.11
CA PHE A 67 1.24 0.30 11.87
C PHE A 67 0.54 -0.25 13.11
N TYR A 68 0.95 -1.44 13.54
CA TYR A 68 0.56 -1.99 14.84
C TYR A 68 1.53 -1.53 15.92
N ARG A 69 1.00 -1.00 17.03
CA ARG A 69 1.82 -0.78 18.22
C ARG A 69 2.11 -2.11 18.90
N ASN A 70 3.38 -2.36 19.23
CA ASN A 70 3.84 -3.56 19.93
C ASN A 70 3.13 -3.83 21.28
N GLU A 71 2.46 -2.83 21.85
CA GLU A 71 1.84 -2.88 23.17
C GLU A 71 0.32 -3.12 23.14
N GLN A 72 -0.31 -3.27 21.96
CA GLN A 72 -1.75 -3.55 21.94
C GLN A 72 -2.01 -4.98 22.46
N PRO A 73 -2.74 -5.16 23.58
CA PRO A 73 -3.17 -6.48 24.00
C PRO A 73 -4.11 -7.00 22.91
N VAL A 74 -3.68 -8.02 22.18
CA VAL A 74 -4.54 -8.76 21.25
C VAL A 74 -5.64 -9.37 22.11
N GLN A 75 -6.79 -8.69 22.20
CA GLN A 75 -7.98 -9.28 22.79
C GLN A 75 -8.30 -10.51 21.95
N LYS A 76 -8.34 -11.68 22.59
CA LYS A 76 -8.50 -12.97 21.91
C LYS A 76 -9.68 -12.92 20.93
N GLY A 77 -9.38 -12.90 19.63
CA GLY A 77 -10.35 -13.09 18.56
C GLY A 77 -10.60 -11.88 17.64
N GLU A 78 -10.10 -10.69 17.98
CA GLU A 78 -10.24 -9.51 17.11
C GLU A 78 -8.87 -9.03 16.64
N PRO A 79 -8.66 -8.81 15.31
CA PRO A 79 -7.45 -8.17 14.83
C PRO A 79 -7.36 -6.77 15.44
N GLY A 80 -6.20 -6.44 16.02
CA GLY A 80 -5.95 -5.09 16.54
C GLY A 80 -6.19 -4.05 15.45
N MET A 81 -6.70 -2.88 15.82
CA MET A 81 -6.89 -1.79 14.87
C MET A 81 -5.54 -1.08 14.67
N PRO A 82 -5.06 -0.92 13.43
CA PRO A 82 -3.79 -0.25 13.17
C PRO A 82 -3.88 1.22 13.58
N ASP A 83 -2.79 1.74 14.15
CA ASP A 83 -2.60 3.17 14.36
C ASP A 83 -2.13 3.83 13.06
N VAL A 84 -2.49 5.09 12.88
CA VAL A 84 -2.10 5.89 11.70
C VAL A 84 -1.20 7.04 12.12
N PHE A 85 -0.05 7.15 11.48
CA PHE A 85 0.84 8.30 11.57
C PHE A 85 0.77 9.14 10.30
N TYR A 86 0.70 10.46 10.48
CA TYR A 86 0.74 11.45 9.41
C TYR A 86 2.00 12.29 9.55
N SER A 87 2.82 12.35 8.50
CA SER A 87 3.94 13.28 8.47
C SER A 87 3.46 14.73 8.25
N PRO A 88 4.30 15.74 8.53
CA PRO A 88 4.12 17.07 7.96
C PRO A 88 4.12 17.05 6.43
N TYR A 89 3.59 18.10 5.82
CA TYR A 89 3.81 18.38 4.40
C TYR A 89 5.29 18.66 4.15
N MET A 90 5.84 18.03 3.12
CA MET A 90 7.22 18.21 2.70
C MET A 90 7.36 18.03 1.19
N PRO A 91 8.43 18.56 0.57
CA PRO A 91 8.71 18.33 -0.84
C PRO A 91 8.75 16.84 -1.16
N VAL A 92 8.17 16.44 -2.30
CA VAL A 92 8.11 15.03 -2.72
C VAL A 92 9.51 14.40 -2.75
N ASP A 93 10.50 15.10 -3.26
CA ASP A 93 11.88 14.60 -3.31
C ASP A 93 12.48 14.33 -1.93
N GLU A 94 12.23 15.22 -0.97
CA GLU A 94 12.70 15.06 0.41
C GLU A 94 11.98 13.87 1.08
N LEU A 95 10.68 13.72 0.81
CA LEU A 95 9.89 12.59 1.30
C LEU A 95 10.44 11.27 0.78
N PHE A 96 10.65 11.17 -0.54
CA PHE A 96 11.19 9.97 -1.17
C PHE A 96 12.60 9.65 -0.67
N ALA A 97 13.47 10.64 -0.51
CA ALA A 97 14.79 10.45 0.09
C ALA A 97 14.71 9.92 1.53
N ALA A 98 13.73 10.36 2.31
CA ALA A 98 13.53 9.89 3.68
C ALA A 98 12.99 8.45 3.75
N ILE A 99 12.09 8.05 2.84
CA ILE A 99 11.46 6.71 2.87
C ILE A 99 12.23 5.66 2.07
N GLU A 100 13.06 6.04 1.09
CA GLU A 100 13.78 5.12 0.20
C GLU A 100 14.51 3.99 0.93
N PRO A 101 15.26 4.24 2.03
CA PRO A 101 15.94 3.17 2.78
C PRO A 101 14.97 2.15 3.40
N TYR A 102 13.71 2.53 3.61
CA TYR A 102 12.69 1.73 4.29
C TYR A 102 11.67 1.12 3.32
N LEU A 103 11.59 1.58 2.07
CA LEU A 103 10.66 1.08 1.05
C LEU A 103 10.66 -0.45 0.90
N PRO A 104 11.80 -1.16 0.86
CA PRO A 104 11.80 -2.61 0.79
C PRO A 104 11.07 -3.25 1.97
N ARG A 105 11.22 -2.71 3.19
CA ARG A 105 10.53 -3.21 4.37
C ARG A 105 9.05 -2.85 4.36
N LEU A 106 8.71 -1.63 3.96
CA LEU A 106 7.31 -1.19 3.82
C LEU A 106 6.53 -2.09 2.85
N ILE A 107 7.18 -2.54 1.77
CA ILE A 107 6.55 -3.38 0.74
C ILE A 107 6.54 -4.87 1.14
N HIS A 108 7.61 -5.38 1.75
CA HIS A 108 7.83 -6.83 1.92
C HIS A 108 7.64 -7.36 3.35
N ASP A 109 7.88 -6.55 4.38
CA ASP A 109 7.93 -7.01 5.78
C ASP A 109 6.56 -6.92 6.50
N GLY A 110 5.45 -6.73 5.76
CA GLY A 110 4.09 -6.82 6.31
C GLY A 110 3.64 -5.59 7.10
N PHE A 111 4.09 -4.39 6.72
CA PHE A 111 3.44 -3.16 7.18
C PHE A 111 1.97 -3.14 6.71
N VAL A 112 1.09 -2.58 7.54
CA VAL A 112 -0.36 -2.62 7.33
C VAL A 112 -0.75 -1.88 6.06
N GLY A 113 -0.16 -0.70 5.88
CA GLY A 113 -0.37 0.13 4.71
C GLY A 113 0.47 1.40 4.80
N PHE A 114 0.71 2.02 3.65
CA PHE A 114 1.35 3.32 3.60
C PHE A 114 0.92 4.04 2.32
N GLY A 115 0.94 5.36 2.36
CA GLY A 115 0.47 6.16 1.24
C GLY A 115 0.97 7.58 1.27
N LEU A 116 0.69 8.30 0.18
CA LEU A 116 1.00 9.70 0.01
C LEU A 116 -0.28 10.43 -0.36
N ALA A 117 -0.49 11.58 0.26
CA ALA A 117 -1.66 12.39 -0.02
C ALA A 117 -1.30 13.87 -0.08
N ASN A 118 -2.11 14.60 -0.83
CA ASN A 118 -2.14 16.06 -0.82
C ASN A 118 -3.60 16.52 -0.89
N ASN A 119 -4.05 17.16 0.18
CA ASN A 119 -5.44 17.62 0.30
C ASN A 119 -5.73 18.82 -0.61
N ARG A 120 -4.71 19.62 -0.98
CA ARG A 120 -4.86 20.78 -1.86
C ARG A 120 -5.15 20.37 -3.30
N SER A 121 -4.53 19.29 -3.77
CA SER A 121 -4.79 18.71 -5.09
C SER A 121 -5.86 17.62 -5.06
N GLY A 122 -6.41 17.27 -3.89
CA GLY A 122 -7.41 16.21 -3.74
C GLY A 122 -6.91 14.84 -4.19
N THR A 123 -5.60 14.60 -4.08
CA THR A 123 -4.91 13.46 -4.69
C THR A 123 -4.33 12.57 -3.60
N GLU A 124 -4.61 11.27 -3.65
CA GLU A 124 -4.15 10.28 -2.67
C GLU A 124 -3.80 8.96 -3.36
N VAL A 125 -2.66 8.38 -2.97
CA VAL A 125 -2.25 7.03 -3.33
C VAL A 125 -1.97 6.25 -2.06
N PHE A 126 -2.53 5.03 -1.99
CA PHE A 126 -2.38 4.17 -0.83
C PHE A 126 -2.01 2.75 -1.25
N TYR A 127 -0.98 2.21 -0.62
CA TYR A 127 -0.59 0.81 -0.72
C TYR A 127 -1.18 0.05 0.48
N SER A 128 -1.94 -1.00 0.20
CA SER A 128 -2.43 -1.96 1.19
C SER A 128 -2.11 -3.38 0.72
N GLU A 129 -1.73 -4.26 1.65
CA GLU A 129 -1.44 -5.68 1.37
C GLU A 129 -2.74 -6.50 1.13
N GLU A 130 -3.70 -5.96 0.40
CA GLU A 130 -4.96 -6.65 0.17
C GLU A 130 -4.74 -7.85 -0.78
N LYS A 131 -4.74 -9.05 -0.19
CA LYS A 131 -4.66 -10.34 -0.89
C LYS A 131 -6.05 -10.76 -1.38
N VAL A 132 -6.60 -10.06 -2.37
CA VAL A 132 -7.80 -10.54 -3.09
C VAL A 132 -7.49 -11.90 -3.75
#